data_AF-A0A6I4YZI6-F1
#
_entry.id   AF-A0A6I4YZI6-F1
#
_cell.length_a   1.000
_cell.length_b   1.000
_cell.length_c   1.000
_cell.angle_alpha   90.00
_cell.angle_beta   90.00
_cell.angle_gamma   90.00
#
_symmetry.space_group_name_H-M   'P 1'
#
loop_
_entity.id
_entity.type
_entity.pdbx_description
1 polymer ?
#
loop_
_entity_poly.entity_id
_entity_poly.type
_entity_poly.pdbx_seq_one_letter_code
_entity_poly.pdbx_strand_id
1 'polypeptide(L)'
;MADLTAAAPVETEKSEVVHDRETRPGAPPDRQDYGRLLLHIAVGVAFTAAFVAIAFQARASWTEVRDWVVPVTIPLYALGGISLAYLLVRRAWLEASAGVTLLFFAVALTGFDLWRAALTTGPDGLRDSFSITIGILLGFSIAALAAGMAWVEARRPTRPPAPEL
;
A
#
# COMPACT_ATOMS: atom_id res chain seq x y z
N MET A 1 27.37 6.07 -13.61
CA MET A 1 27.76 4.68 -13.31
C MET A 1 28.52 4.68 -12.01
N ALA A 2 28.19 3.79 -11.07
CA ALA A 2 28.93 3.69 -9.81
C ALA A 2 30.32 3.12 -10.09
N ASP A 3 31.36 3.80 -9.64
CA ASP A 3 32.74 3.33 -9.78
C ASP A 3 33.00 2.20 -8.77
N LEU A 4 33.02 0.96 -9.27
CA LEU A 4 33.27 -0.25 -8.49
C LEU A 4 34.75 -0.44 -8.16
N THR A 5 35.63 0.45 -8.65
CA THR A 5 37.06 0.46 -8.34
C THR A 5 37.43 1.47 -7.26
N ALA A 6 36.46 2.25 -6.77
CA ALA A 6 36.65 3.13 -5.64
C ALA A 6 37.12 2.33 -4.41
N ALA A 7 38.20 2.78 -3.79
CA ALA A 7 38.75 2.16 -2.60
C ALA A 7 37.66 2.10 -1.51
N ALA A 8 37.50 0.93 -0.87
CA ALA A 8 36.58 0.79 0.25
C ALA A 8 36.97 1.79 1.35
N PRO A 9 36.04 2.66 1.81
CA PRO A 9 36.38 3.69 2.78
C PRO A 9 36.90 3.05 4.06
N VAL A 10 38.12 3.45 4.45
CA VAL A 10 38.79 2.98 5.67
C VAL A 10 38.03 3.55 6.87
N GLU A 11 37.81 2.73 7.92
CA GLU A 11 36.95 3.02 9.08
C GLU A 11 37.18 4.41 9.71
N THR A 12 38.42 4.94 9.64
CA THR A 12 38.79 6.27 10.12
C THR A 12 38.03 7.41 9.43
N GLU A 13 37.74 7.29 8.13
CA GLU A 13 36.97 8.29 7.36
C GLU A 13 35.45 8.20 7.61
N LYS A 14 34.94 7.04 8.06
CA LYS A 14 33.52 6.88 8.44
C LYS A 14 33.19 7.51 9.78
N SER A 15 34.19 7.69 10.65
CA SER A 15 33.98 8.19 12.01
C SER A 15 33.50 9.64 12.05
N GLU A 16 33.99 10.49 11.13
CA GLU A 16 33.62 11.90 11.08
C GLU A 16 32.24 12.13 10.46
N VAL A 17 31.76 11.26 9.57
CA VAL A 17 30.49 11.50 8.84
C VAL A 17 29.32 10.71 9.43
N VAL A 18 29.54 9.53 10.00
CA VAL A 18 28.45 8.64 10.50
C VAL A 18 28.26 8.74 12.02
N HIS A 19 29.25 9.25 12.76
CA HIS A 19 29.17 9.42 14.22
C HIS A 19 29.16 10.86 14.70
N ASP A 20 29.27 11.83 13.78
CA ASP A 20 29.10 13.21 14.14
C ASP A 20 27.66 13.48 14.62
N ARG A 21 27.57 13.94 15.87
CA ARG A 21 26.31 14.24 16.53
C ARG A 21 25.71 15.56 16.02
N GLU A 22 26.52 16.42 15.41
CA GLU A 22 26.10 17.71 14.88
C GLU A 22 25.36 17.58 13.54
N THR A 23 25.70 16.56 12.75
CA THR A 23 25.04 16.25 11.46
C THR A 23 23.87 15.28 11.59
N ARG A 24 23.60 14.74 12.78
CA ARG A 24 22.39 13.93 13.01
C ARG A 24 21.16 14.80 12.78
N PRO A 25 20.19 14.35 11.95
CA PRO A 25 18.90 15.04 11.89
C PRO A 25 18.34 15.12 13.30
N GLY A 26 18.07 16.35 13.75
CA GLY A 26 17.54 16.61 15.09
C GLY A 26 16.30 15.76 15.33
N ALA A 27 16.19 15.21 16.53
CA ALA A 27 14.98 14.52 16.93
C ALA A 27 13.77 15.44 16.68
N PRO A 28 12.63 14.91 16.17
CA PRO A 28 11.42 15.69 15.98
C PRO A 28 11.15 16.53 17.23
N PRO A 29 11.03 17.86 17.09
CA PRO A 29 11.05 18.77 18.24
C PRO A 29 9.83 18.60 19.15
N ASP A 30 8.80 17.86 18.73
CA ASP A 30 7.57 17.69 19.48
C ASP A 30 7.08 16.22 19.49
N ARG A 31 6.63 15.73 20.66
CA ARG A 31 6.01 14.40 20.82
C ARG A 31 4.73 14.28 19.97
N GLN A 32 4.10 15.41 19.65
CA GLN A 32 2.93 15.46 18.77
C GLN A 32 3.24 15.03 17.33
N ASP A 33 4.46 15.27 16.84
CA ASP A 33 4.86 14.88 15.48
C ASP A 33 5.04 13.36 15.36
N TYR A 34 5.52 12.70 16.43
CA TYR A 34 5.53 11.25 16.52
C TYR A 34 4.13 10.65 16.52
N GLY A 35 3.18 11.26 17.24
CA GLY A 35 1.78 10.80 17.27
C GLY A 35 1.13 10.84 15.90
N ARG A 36 1.35 11.92 15.13
CA ARG A 36 0.85 12.06 13.75
C ARG A 36 1.47 11.03 12.81
N LEU A 37 2.78 10.80 12.91
CA LEU A 37 3.46 9.77 12.12
C LEU A 37 2.89 8.37 12.39
N LEU A 38 2.73 8.00 13.66
CA LEU A 38 2.17 6.71 14.06
C LEU A 38 0.72 6.55 13.60
N LEU A 39 -0.06 7.62 13.66
CA LEU A 39 -1.44 7.61 13.15
C LEU A 39 -1.46 7.30 11.64
N HIS A 40 -0.60 7.91 10.84
CA HIS A 40 -0.53 7.63 9.40
C HIS A 40 -0.15 6.17 9.12
N ILE A 41 0.81 5.63 9.88
CA ILE A 41 1.19 4.21 9.79
C ILE A 41 0.00 3.31 10.16
N ALA A 42 -0.67 3.59 11.26
CA ALA A 42 -1.84 2.84 11.71
C ALA A 42 -2.97 2.84 10.67
N VAL A 43 -3.21 3.99 10.02
CA VAL A 43 -4.17 4.11 8.92
C VAL A 43 -3.76 3.25 7.71
N GLY A 44 -2.49 3.24 7.33
CA GLY A 44 -1.98 2.36 6.27
C GLY A 44 -2.14 0.87 6.58
N VAL A 45 -1.87 0.47 7.83
CA VAL A 45 -2.07 -0.90 8.31
C VAL A 45 -3.56 -1.27 8.28
N ALA A 46 -4.44 -0.38 8.72
CA ALA A 46 -5.88 -0.60 8.71
C ALA A 46 -6.42 -0.79 7.28
N PHE A 47 -6.00 0.04 6.33
CA PHE A 47 -6.38 -0.14 4.92
C PHE A 47 -5.82 -1.43 4.34
N THR A 48 -4.57 -1.79 4.65
CA THR A 48 -3.98 -3.07 4.25
C THR A 48 -4.83 -4.25 4.73
N ALA A 49 -5.23 -4.24 6.00
CA ALA A 49 -6.10 -5.26 6.57
C ALA A 49 -7.46 -5.32 5.85
N ALA A 50 -8.03 -4.17 5.48
CA ALA A 50 -9.27 -4.12 4.71
C ALA A 50 -9.11 -4.73 3.30
N PHE A 51 -8.04 -4.41 2.57
CA PHE A 51 -7.75 -5.03 1.27
C PHE A 51 -7.61 -6.56 1.40
N VAL A 52 -6.88 -7.03 2.42
CA VAL A 52 -6.72 -8.47 2.70
C VAL A 52 -8.05 -9.12 3.04
N ALA A 53 -8.89 -8.48 3.86
CA ALA A 53 -10.21 -9.01 4.21
C ALA A 53 -11.11 -9.16 2.97
N ILE A 54 -11.15 -8.15 2.09
CA ILE A 54 -11.89 -8.23 0.82
C ILE A 54 -11.32 -9.36 -0.05
N ALA A 55 -10.00 -9.49 -0.11
CA ALA A 55 -9.34 -10.54 -0.90
C ALA A 55 -9.65 -11.97 -0.40
N PHE A 56 -9.74 -12.17 0.91
CA PHE A 56 -10.20 -13.43 1.52
C PHE A 56 -11.65 -13.71 1.19
N GLN A 57 -12.51 -12.69 1.34
CA GLN A 57 -13.94 -12.84 1.09
C GLN A 57 -14.24 -13.14 -0.37
N ALA A 58 -13.59 -12.42 -1.29
CA ALA A 58 -13.74 -12.63 -2.73
C ALA A 58 -13.37 -14.07 -3.12
N ARG A 59 -12.39 -14.68 -2.44
CA ARG A 59 -11.90 -16.03 -2.73
C ARG A 59 -12.49 -17.08 -1.79
N ALA A 60 -13.59 -16.79 -1.11
CA ALA A 60 -14.16 -17.72 -0.14
C ALA A 60 -14.56 -19.08 -0.75
N SER A 61 -14.92 -19.12 -2.03
CA SER A 61 -15.23 -20.36 -2.76
C SER A 61 -13.99 -21.17 -3.18
N TRP A 62 -12.77 -20.62 -3.10
CA TRP A 62 -11.54 -21.25 -3.59
C TRP A 62 -10.85 -22.04 -2.48
N THR A 63 -11.50 -23.08 -1.96
CA THR A 63 -11.11 -23.78 -0.72
C THR A 63 -9.65 -24.22 -0.68
N GLU A 64 -9.11 -24.77 -1.75
CA GLU A 64 -7.72 -25.28 -1.80
C GLU A 64 -6.68 -24.20 -2.12
N VAL A 65 -7.06 -23.20 -2.92
CA VAL A 65 -6.12 -22.26 -3.54
C VAL A 65 -6.02 -20.95 -2.76
N ARG A 66 -7.11 -20.54 -2.10
CA ARG A 66 -7.19 -19.28 -1.32
C ARG A 66 -6.09 -19.19 -0.27
N ASP A 67 -5.84 -20.28 0.44
CA ASP A 67 -5.03 -20.28 1.65
C ASP A 67 -3.54 -20.05 1.39
N TRP A 68 -3.07 -20.22 0.15
CA TRP A 68 -1.72 -19.80 -0.25
C TRP A 68 -1.73 -18.56 -1.14
N VAL A 69 -2.73 -18.37 -2.00
CA VAL A 69 -2.80 -17.19 -2.89
C VAL A 69 -2.96 -15.89 -2.12
N VAL A 70 -3.83 -15.87 -1.11
CA VAL A 70 -4.05 -14.62 -0.35
C VAL A 70 -2.79 -14.22 0.43
N PRO A 71 -2.12 -15.12 1.19
CA PRO A 71 -0.86 -14.78 1.84
C PRO A 71 0.24 -14.33 0.87
N VAL A 72 0.41 -15.01 -0.26
CA VAL A 72 1.42 -14.64 -1.27
C VAL A 72 1.16 -13.24 -1.86
N THR A 73 -0.11 -12.82 -1.91
CA THR A 73 -0.49 -11.50 -2.44
C THR A 73 -0.59 -10.39 -1.38
N ILE A 74 -0.35 -10.69 -0.08
CA ILE A 74 -0.31 -9.69 1.01
C ILE A 74 0.59 -8.49 0.69
N PRO A 75 1.82 -8.64 0.16
CA PRO A 75 2.66 -7.49 -0.15
C PRO A 75 2.01 -6.52 -1.14
N LEU A 76 1.21 -7.01 -2.09
CA LEU A 76 0.48 -6.17 -3.04
C LEU A 76 -0.69 -5.44 -2.36
N TYR A 77 -1.43 -6.11 -1.47
CA TYR A 77 -2.48 -5.47 -0.67
C TYR A 77 -1.90 -4.40 0.27
N ALA A 78 -0.73 -4.65 0.84
CA ALA A 78 0.00 -3.68 1.65
C ALA A 78 0.40 -2.46 0.83
N LEU A 79 0.91 -2.65 -0.39
CA LEU A 79 1.19 -1.56 -1.31
C LEU A 79 -0.05 -0.69 -1.57
N GLY A 80 -1.21 -1.31 -1.85
CA GLY A 80 -2.47 -0.61 -2.05
C GLY A 80 -2.92 0.18 -0.82
N GLY A 81 -2.92 -0.45 0.36
CA GLY A 81 -3.32 0.17 1.62
C GLY A 81 -2.43 1.35 2.02
N ILE A 82 -1.12 1.20 1.89
CA ILE A 82 -0.14 2.26 2.16
C ILE A 82 -0.28 3.41 1.14
N SER A 83 -0.44 3.09 -0.14
CA SER A 83 -0.61 4.11 -1.20
C SER A 83 -1.88 4.93 -0.98
N LEU A 84 -2.99 4.27 -0.61
CA LEU A 84 -4.24 4.96 -0.27
C LEU A 84 -4.05 5.88 0.95
N ALA A 85 -3.47 5.37 2.04
CA ALA A 85 -3.19 6.19 3.22
C ALA A 85 -2.33 7.41 2.88
N TYR A 86 -1.26 7.21 2.10
CA TYR A 86 -0.39 8.29 1.63
C TYR A 86 -1.18 9.36 0.88
N LEU A 87 -1.99 8.97 -0.10
CA LEU A 87 -2.76 9.91 -0.92
C LEU A 87 -3.80 10.69 -0.10
N LEU A 88 -4.45 10.03 0.85
CA LEU A 88 -5.44 10.65 1.76
C LEU A 88 -4.78 11.69 2.68
N VAL A 89 -3.66 11.33 3.31
CA VAL A 89 -2.89 12.22 4.18
C VAL A 89 -2.41 13.45 3.41
N ARG A 90 -2.02 13.25 2.14
CA ARG A 90 -1.55 14.31 1.24
C ARG A 90 -2.68 15.08 0.56
N ARG A 91 -3.94 14.74 0.82
CA ARG A 91 -5.15 15.34 0.20
C ARG A 91 -5.12 15.29 -1.34
N ALA A 92 -4.50 14.27 -1.90
CA ALA A 92 -4.37 14.04 -3.35
C ALA A 92 -5.60 13.28 -3.88
N TRP A 93 -6.77 13.91 -3.77
CA TRP A 93 -8.07 13.28 -4.04
C TRP A 93 -8.26 12.89 -5.51
N LEU A 94 -7.73 13.70 -6.42
CA LEU A 94 -7.82 13.45 -7.86
C LEU A 94 -7.00 12.20 -8.23
N GLU A 95 -5.80 12.09 -7.69
CA GLU A 95 -4.90 10.95 -7.92
C GLU A 95 -5.41 9.67 -7.26
N ALA A 96 -6.10 9.78 -6.11
CA ALA A 96 -6.75 8.65 -5.45
C ALA A 96 -8.03 8.18 -6.16
N SER A 97 -8.71 9.07 -6.91
CA SER A 97 -10.08 8.86 -7.39
C SER A 97 -10.27 7.57 -8.19
N ALA A 98 -9.36 7.27 -9.13
CA ALA A 98 -9.44 6.07 -9.97
C ALA A 98 -9.36 4.80 -9.12
N GLY A 99 -8.36 4.73 -8.23
CA GLY A 99 -8.16 3.60 -7.33
C GLY A 99 -9.32 3.42 -6.35
N VAL A 100 -9.83 4.51 -5.77
CA VAL A 100 -10.97 4.50 -4.84
C VAL A 100 -12.26 4.10 -5.54
N THR A 101 -12.47 4.53 -6.79
CA THR A 101 -13.67 4.16 -7.57
C THR A 101 -13.68 2.65 -7.85
N LEU A 102 -12.54 2.08 -8.28
CA LEU A 102 -12.42 0.64 -8.47
C LEU A 102 -12.61 -0.14 -7.16
N LEU A 103 -12.04 0.37 -6.06
CA LEU A 103 -12.22 -0.22 -4.73
C LEU A 103 -13.68 -0.20 -4.30
N PHE A 104 -14.41 0.91 -4.55
CA PHE A 104 -15.83 1.02 -4.26
C PHE A 104 -16.63 -0.07 -4.98
N PHE A 105 -16.39 -0.28 -6.28
CA PHE A 105 -17.05 -1.35 -7.03
C PHE A 105 -16.67 -2.75 -6.52
N ALA A 106 -15.41 -2.96 -6.14
CA ALA A 106 -14.96 -4.22 -5.53
C ALA A 106 -15.71 -4.50 -4.21
N VAL A 107 -15.87 -3.49 -3.35
CA VAL A 107 -16.62 -3.60 -2.09
C VAL A 107 -18.10 -3.86 -2.36
N ALA A 108 -18.71 -3.14 -3.30
CA ALA A 108 -20.12 -3.34 -3.67
C ALA A 108 -20.37 -4.77 -4.17
N LEU A 109 -19.52 -5.28 -5.07
CA LEU A 109 -19.60 -6.66 -5.57
C LEU A 109 -19.35 -7.69 -4.46
N THR A 110 -18.47 -7.40 -3.51
CA THR A 110 -18.26 -8.26 -2.34
C THR A 110 -19.53 -8.34 -1.49
N GLY A 111 -20.23 -7.22 -1.31
CA GLY A 111 -21.53 -7.19 -0.65
C GLY A 111 -22.60 -8.00 -1.40
N PHE A 112 -22.65 -7.89 -2.73
CA PHE A 112 -23.54 -8.70 -3.55
C PHE A 112 -23.22 -10.19 -3.51
N ASP A 113 -21.94 -10.57 -3.51
CA ASP A 113 -21.53 -11.97 -3.35
C ASP A 113 -21.95 -12.53 -1.99
N LEU A 114 -21.73 -11.78 -0.91
CA LEU A 114 -22.17 -12.16 0.44
C LEU A 114 -23.68 -12.32 0.53
N TRP A 115 -24.44 -11.38 -0.05
CA TRP A 115 -25.88 -11.47 -0.09
C TRP A 115 -26.35 -12.70 -0.87
N ARG A 116 -25.74 -13.00 -2.01
CA ARG A 116 -26.06 -14.19 -2.80
C ARG A 116 -25.69 -15.48 -2.08
N ALA A 117 -24.56 -15.50 -1.37
CA ALA A 117 -24.14 -16.62 -0.53
C ALA A 117 -25.16 -17.02 0.53
N ALA A 118 -25.92 -16.05 1.05
CA ALA A 118 -27.00 -16.32 2.01
C ALA A 118 -28.25 -16.93 1.37
N LEU A 119 -28.41 -16.82 0.05
CA LEU A 119 -29.59 -17.26 -0.69
C LEU A 119 -29.38 -18.56 -1.46
N THR A 120 -28.14 -18.91 -1.80
CA THR A 120 -27.81 -20.07 -2.63
C THR A 120 -26.95 -21.09 -1.88
N THR A 121 -27.21 -22.38 -2.13
CA THR A 121 -26.43 -23.50 -1.60
C THR A 121 -25.80 -24.27 -2.76
N GLY A 122 -24.50 -24.59 -2.65
CA GLY A 122 -23.77 -25.32 -3.68
C GLY A 122 -23.08 -24.43 -4.71
N PRO A 123 -22.64 -25.00 -5.85
CA PRO A 123 -21.91 -24.27 -6.89
C PRO A 123 -22.77 -23.16 -7.53
N ASP A 124 -22.23 -21.96 -7.66
CA ASP A 124 -22.94 -20.79 -8.18
C ASP A 124 -22.05 -19.98 -9.10
N GLY A 125 -22.25 -20.14 -10.42
CA GLY A 125 -21.40 -19.49 -11.43
C GLY A 125 -21.44 -17.96 -11.42
N LEU A 126 -22.50 -17.35 -10.87
CA LEU A 126 -22.52 -15.89 -10.71
C LEU A 126 -21.59 -15.45 -9.57
N ARG A 127 -21.54 -16.21 -8.48
CA ARG A 127 -20.62 -15.94 -7.36
C ARG A 127 -19.17 -16.09 -7.81
N ASP A 128 -18.87 -17.10 -8.63
CA ASP A 128 -17.55 -17.25 -9.24
C ASP A 128 -17.20 -16.07 -10.15
N SER A 129 -18.18 -15.59 -10.93
CA SER A 129 -18.01 -14.39 -11.77
C SER A 129 -17.73 -13.14 -10.91
N PHE A 130 -18.44 -12.97 -9.79
CA PHE A 130 -18.18 -11.87 -8.84
C PHE A 130 -16.79 -11.99 -8.22
N SER A 131 -16.41 -13.18 -7.74
CA SER A 131 -15.09 -13.47 -7.17
C SER A 131 -13.94 -13.03 -8.09
N ILE A 132 -13.99 -13.47 -9.36
CA ILE A 132 -12.99 -13.12 -10.38
C ILE A 132 -12.99 -11.61 -10.63
N THR A 133 -14.17 -11.02 -10.82
CA THR A 133 -14.30 -9.57 -11.08
C THR A 133 -13.76 -8.74 -9.92
N ILE A 134 -14.05 -9.11 -8.67
CA ILE A 134 -13.51 -8.45 -7.47
C ILE A 134 -11.99 -8.54 -7.46
N GLY A 135 -11.41 -9.71 -7.75
CA GLY A 135 -9.97 -9.89 -7.85
C GLY A 135 -9.31 -8.95 -8.87
N ILE A 136 -9.91 -8.84 -10.06
CA ILE A 136 -9.45 -7.93 -11.13
C ILE A 136 -9.53 -6.47 -10.69
N LEU A 137 -10.68 -6.06 -10.12
CA LEU A 137 -10.89 -4.69 -9.65
C LEU A 137 -9.92 -4.32 -8.53
N LEU A 138 -9.65 -5.23 -7.59
CA LEU A 138 -8.65 -5.03 -6.55
C LEU A 138 -7.24 -4.83 -7.13
N GLY A 139 -6.86 -5.67 -8.09
CA GLY A 139 -5.56 -5.56 -8.78
C GLY A 139 -5.38 -4.20 -9.46
N PHE A 140 -6.38 -3.78 -10.25
CA PHE A 140 -6.34 -2.46 -10.89
C PHE A 140 -6.44 -1.30 -9.90
N SER A 141 -7.19 -1.46 -8.80
CA SER A 141 -7.26 -0.46 -7.74
C SER A 141 -5.89 -0.24 -7.11
N ILE A 142 -5.18 -1.32 -6.73
CA ILE A 142 -3.82 -1.25 -6.18
C ILE A 142 -2.88 -0.57 -7.18
N ALA A 143 -2.90 -0.98 -8.44
CA ALA A 143 -2.04 -0.41 -9.47
C ALA A 143 -2.30 1.10 -9.66
N ALA A 144 -3.57 1.52 -9.70
CA ALA A 144 -3.95 2.92 -9.82
C ALA A 144 -3.51 3.75 -8.59
N LEU A 145 -3.68 3.21 -7.38
CA LEU A 145 -3.24 3.88 -6.14
C LEU A 145 -1.72 4.02 -6.07
N ALA A 146 -0.99 2.95 -6.41
CA ALA A 146 0.48 2.98 -6.44
C ALA A 146 1.01 3.96 -7.50
N ALA A 147 0.41 3.99 -8.69
CA ALA A 147 0.73 4.96 -9.72
C ALA A 147 0.42 6.40 -9.27
N GLY A 148 -0.73 6.62 -8.63
CA GLY A 148 -1.11 7.90 -8.06
C GLY A 148 -0.12 8.37 -6.99
N MET A 149 0.31 7.47 -6.10
CA MET A 149 1.34 7.75 -5.10
C MET A 149 2.67 8.16 -5.76
N ALA A 150 3.16 7.36 -6.71
CA ALA A 150 4.40 7.65 -7.44
C ALA A 150 4.33 9.00 -8.17
N TRP A 151 3.17 9.31 -8.77
CA TRP A 151 2.94 10.59 -9.45
C TRP A 151 2.96 11.79 -8.51
N VAL A 152 2.31 11.67 -7.35
CA VAL A 152 2.31 12.72 -6.32
C VAL A 152 3.72 12.92 -5.76
N GLU A 153 4.46 11.84 -5.53
CA GLU A 153 5.84 11.92 -5.03
C GLU A 153 6.77 12.57 -6.05
N ALA A 154 6.64 12.24 -7.34
CA ALA A 154 7.44 12.83 -8.41
C ALA A 154 7.22 14.36 -8.56
N ARG A 155 6.00 14.84 -8.29
CA ARG A 155 5.64 16.27 -8.41
C ARG A 155 5.84 17.07 -7.13
N ARG A 156 5.74 16.40 -5.97
CA ARG A 156 5.78 17.01 -4.64
C ARG A 156 6.53 16.06 -3.70
N PRO A 157 7.86 15.97 -3.80
CA PRO A 157 8.61 14.97 -3.04
C PRO A 157 8.49 15.22 -1.53
N THR A 158 8.39 14.14 -0.76
CA THR A 158 8.37 14.16 0.71
C THR A 158 9.72 14.54 1.31
N ARG A 159 10.81 14.29 0.59
CA ARG A 159 12.16 14.68 0.98
C ARG A 159 12.69 15.71 -0.02
N PRO A 160 13.40 16.75 0.44
CA PRO A 160 14.07 17.67 -0.46
C PRO A 160 15.05 16.89 -1.36
N PRO A 161 15.26 17.32 -2.62
CA PRO A 161 16.25 16.72 -3.50
C PRO A 161 17.63 16.79 -2.84
N ALA A 162 18.43 15.74 -2.99
CA ALA A 162 19.80 15.75 -2.49
C ALA A 162 20.58 16.91 -3.16
N PRO A 163 21.39 17.67 -2.40
CA PRO A 163 22.21 18.72 -2.98
C PRO A 163 23.14 18.13 -4.04
N GLU A 164 23.30 18.84 -5.16
CA GLU A 164 24.32 18.52 -6.16
C GLU A 164 25.70 18.70 -5.51
N LEU A 165 26.49 17.63 -5.49
CA LEU A 165 27.88 17.60 -4.98
C LEU A 165 28.84 18.23 -6.00
#